data_AF-A0A1G1NT11-F1
#
_entry.id   AF-A0A1G1NT11-F1
#
_cell.length_a   1.000
_cell.length_b   1.000
_cell.length_c   1.000
_cell.angle_alpha   90.00
_cell.angle_beta   90.00
_cell.angle_gamma   90.00
#
_symmetry.space_group_name_H-M   'P 1'
#
loop_
_entity.id
_entity.type
_entity.pdbx_description
1 polymer ?
#
loop_
_entity_poly.entity_id
_entity_poly.type
_entity_poly.pdbx_seq_one_letter_code
_entity_poly.pdbx_strand_id
1 'polypeptide(L)'
;MNKVCIIFGLIVLVSVFSPRVYPQPDLAAVNDEQQQKAVAQGIADAEHDFKRGVYRIEVYGLRGTSKSPEEEYLEEKYRIKTDPVAGCIVDTAILGHAEGYNKRMKKLLLKKYGKDIFEEAKTAGAVVSKATERKPENLTMTLAWIADSEKPDAKEYVFVINGLVAYKTLDGLKRYIKGLPKGSSVTWAPGCDRIGNEPLLSSEKDMREFEKYCESYGIKLIIIPSG
;
A
#
# COMPACT_ATOMS: atom_id res chain seq x y z
N MET A 1 -6.84 55.82 61.58
CA MET A 1 -8.29 55.87 61.26
C MET A 1 -8.46 56.01 59.75
N ASN A 2 -9.38 55.22 59.21
CA ASN A 2 -10.16 55.40 57.99
C ASN A 2 -9.52 55.28 56.59
N LYS A 3 -10.25 54.44 55.83
CA LYS A 3 -10.19 54.00 54.44
C LYS A 3 -10.47 55.10 53.40
N VAL A 4 -10.34 54.69 52.12
CA VAL A 4 -11.03 55.15 50.87
C VAL A 4 -10.13 55.98 49.93
N CYS A 5 -10.12 55.87 48.59
CA CYS A 5 -10.36 54.84 47.56
C CYS A 5 -10.18 55.57 46.19
N ILE A 6 -9.53 54.91 45.21
CA ILE A 6 -9.68 55.04 43.72
C ILE A 6 -9.21 56.40 43.10
N ILE A 7 -8.40 56.48 42.02
CA ILE A 7 -8.72 56.20 40.60
C ILE A 7 -7.44 55.98 39.77
N PHE A 8 -7.53 54.95 38.93
CA PHE A 8 -6.87 54.62 37.65
C PHE A 8 -5.76 55.54 37.09
N GLY A 9 -4.59 54.92 36.86
CA GLY A 9 -3.60 55.34 35.86
C GLY A 9 -3.06 54.11 35.14
N LEU A 10 -3.57 53.87 33.93
CA LEU A 10 -3.20 52.77 33.04
C LEU A 10 -1.76 52.95 32.55
N ILE A 11 -0.83 52.07 32.96
CA ILE A 11 0.48 51.93 32.31
C ILE A 11 0.52 50.52 31.72
N VAL A 12 0.32 50.44 30.41
CA VAL A 12 0.55 49.21 29.64
C VAL A 12 2.06 49.06 29.48
N LEU A 13 2.67 48.27 30.36
CA LEU A 13 4.03 47.78 30.21
C LEU A 13 3.98 46.60 29.22
N VAL A 14 4.34 46.87 27.97
CA VAL A 14 4.53 45.83 26.95
C VAL A 14 5.80 45.06 27.34
N SER A 15 5.63 43.97 28.08
CA SER A 15 6.71 43.02 28.32
C SER A 15 7.04 42.34 26.99
N VAL A 16 8.24 42.59 26.49
CA VAL A 16 8.82 41.91 25.33
C VAL A 16 9.07 40.46 25.73
N PHE A 17 8.09 39.58 25.51
CA PHE A 17 8.31 38.14 25.52
C PHE A 17 9.08 37.79 24.24
N SER A 18 10.41 37.71 24.32
CA SER A 18 11.17 36.96 23.33
C SER A 18 10.68 35.51 23.42
N PRO A 19 10.17 34.91 22.33
CA PRO A 19 9.89 33.49 22.33
C PRO A 19 11.22 32.78 22.56
N ARG A 20 11.34 32.00 23.65
CA ARG A 20 12.36 30.96 23.74
C ARG A 20 12.09 30.02 22.57
N VAL A 21 12.87 30.17 21.50
CA VAL A 21 13.02 29.15 20.48
C VAL A 21 13.73 28.00 21.18
N TYR A 22 12.96 27.05 21.70
CA TYR A 22 13.51 25.75 22.04
C TYR A 22 14.00 25.14 20.72
N PRO A 23 15.27 24.71 20.61
CA PRO A 23 15.70 23.97 19.44
C PRO A 23 14.78 22.75 19.34
N GLN A 24 13.91 22.75 18.34
CA GLN A 24 13.14 21.56 18.00
C GLN A 24 14.19 20.54 17.53
N PRO A 25 14.29 19.36 18.15
CA PRO A 25 15.15 18.31 17.63
C PRO A 25 14.77 18.07 16.17
N ASP A 26 15.76 17.89 15.31
CA ASP A 26 15.52 17.59 13.91
C ASP A 26 14.67 16.31 13.82
N LEU A 27 13.38 16.48 13.51
CA LEU A 27 12.40 15.40 13.47
C LEU A 27 12.78 14.33 12.43
N ALA A 28 13.57 14.68 11.40
CA ALA A 28 14.12 13.74 10.45
C ALA A 28 15.22 12.86 11.08
N ALA A 29 16.13 13.46 11.85
CA ALA A 29 17.19 12.73 12.55
C ALA A 29 16.64 11.79 13.64
N VAL A 30 15.56 12.19 14.33
CA VAL A 30 14.87 11.32 15.31
C VAL A 30 14.24 10.11 14.64
N ASN A 31 13.67 10.26 13.45
CA ASN A 31 13.09 9.17 12.69
C ASN A 31 14.17 8.17 12.19
N ASP A 32 15.34 8.67 11.78
CA ASP A 32 16.45 7.84 11.31
C ASP A 32 17.09 7.01 12.45
N GLU A 33 17.31 7.60 13.62
CA GLU A 33 17.86 6.89 14.79
C GLU A 33 16.90 5.81 15.30
N GLN A 34 15.60 6.13 15.38
CA GLN A 34 14.56 5.18 15.78
C GLN A 34 14.44 4.02 14.80
N GLN A 35 14.49 4.31 13.49
CA GLN A 35 14.49 3.27 12.47
C GLN A 35 15.73 2.39 12.56
N GLN A 36 16.93 2.95 12.73
CA GLN A 36 18.17 2.18 12.89
C GLN A 36 18.14 1.28 14.12
N LYS A 37 17.61 1.78 15.24
CA LYS A 37 17.42 0.98 16.45
C LYS A 37 16.46 -0.18 16.21
N ALA A 38 15.35 0.06 15.51
CA ALA A 38 14.40 -0.98 15.14
C ALA A 38 15.03 -2.03 14.21
N VAL A 39 15.87 -1.61 13.25
CA VAL A 39 16.66 -2.54 12.40
C VAL A 39 17.56 -3.43 13.24
N ALA A 40 18.32 -2.85 14.17
CA ALA A 40 19.21 -3.60 15.04
C ALA A 40 18.44 -4.61 15.92
N GLN A 41 17.27 -4.21 16.42
CA GLN A 41 16.38 -5.09 17.17
C GLN A 41 15.85 -6.24 16.31
N GLY A 42 15.35 -5.96 15.10
CA GLY A 42 14.88 -7.00 14.18
C GLY A 42 15.97 -8.02 13.82
N ILE A 43 17.22 -7.57 13.66
CA ILE A 43 18.36 -8.48 13.46
C ILE A 43 18.55 -9.41 14.66
N ALA A 44 18.51 -8.87 15.89
CA ALA A 44 18.67 -9.67 17.11
C ALA A 44 17.54 -10.69 17.29
N ASP A 45 16.30 -10.27 17.03
CA ASP A 45 15.12 -11.13 17.15
C ASP A 45 15.13 -12.25 16.11
N ALA A 46 15.56 -11.97 14.87
CA ALA A 46 15.74 -13.00 13.85
C ALA A 46 16.80 -14.05 14.25
N GLU A 47 17.91 -13.64 14.85
CA GLU A 47 18.92 -14.57 15.35
C GLU A 47 18.41 -15.41 16.52
N HIS A 48 17.67 -14.79 17.43
CA HIS A 48 17.06 -15.48 18.58
C HIS A 48 16.04 -16.53 18.13
N ASP A 49 15.13 -16.17 17.22
CA ASP A 49 14.12 -17.07 16.68
C ASP A 49 14.76 -18.21 15.88
N PHE A 50 15.77 -17.91 15.06
CA PHE A 50 16.49 -18.93 14.30
C PHE A 50 17.14 -19.97 15.22
N LYS A 51 17.78 -19.54 16.33
CA LYS A 51 18.37 -20.45 17.33
C LYS A 51 17.35 -21.36 17.99
N ARG A 52 16.10 -20.89 18.12
CA ARG A 52 14.97 -21.64 18.70
C ARG A 52 14.21 -22.49 17.67
N GLY A 53 14.62 -22.46 16.41
CA GLY A 53 13.94 -23.18 15.32
C GLY A 53 12.62 -22.54 14.89
N VAL A 54 12.40 -21.27 15.21
CA VAL A 54 11.26 -20.47 14.75
C VAL A 54 11.67 -19.76 13.47
N TYR A 55 11.06 -20.12 12.35
CA TYR A 55 11.35 -19.50 11.06
C TYR A 55 10.10 -18.77 10.56
N ARG A 56 10.25 -17.46 10.35
CA ARG A 56 9.17 -16.62 9.82
C ARG A 56 9.71 -15.49 8.97
N ILE A 57 8.84 -14.88 8.17
CA ILE A 57 9.09 -13.64 7.45
C ILE A 57 7.99 -12.66 7.84
N GLU A 58 8.40 -11.47 8.27
CA GLU A 58 7.48 -10.40 8.66
C GLU A 58 6.95 -9.70 7.42
N VAL A 59 5.65 -9.50 7.37
CA VAL A 59 4.97 -8.80 6.27
C VAL A 59 4.04 -7.73 6.80
N TYR A 60 3.80 -6.73 5.97
CA TYR A 60 2.92 -5.62 6.28
C TYR A 60 2.14 -5.18 5.04
N GLY A 61 1.09 -4.39 5.24
CA GLY A 61 0.22 -3.88 4.19
C GLY A 61 -1.10 -4.65 4.04
N LEU A 62 -1.90 -4.20 3.07
CA LEU A 62 -3.17 -4.84 2.75
C LEU A 62 -2.94 -6.21 2.10
N ARG A 63 -3.46 -7.26 2.72
CA ARG A 63 -3.32 -8.65 2.27
C ARG A 63 -4.68 -9.29 2.06
N GLY A 64 -4.75 -10.23 1.12
CA GLY A 64 -5.95 -11.08 0.93
C GLY A 64 -6.17 -12.01 2.13
N THR A 65 -7.36 -12.60 2.21
CA THR A 65 -7.72 -13.54 3.29
C THR A 65 -7.03 -14.90 3.18
N SER A 66 -6.44 -15.20 2.02
CA SER A 66 -5.80 -16.48 1.71
C SER A 66 -4.28 -16.31 1.62
N LYS A 67 -3.53 -17.36 1.96
CA LYS A 67 -2.08 -17.42 1.74
C LYS A 67 -1.78 -17.42 0.24
N SER A 68 -0.65 -16.83 -0.15
CA SER A 68 -0.19 -16.99 -1.54
C SER A 68 0.40 -18.40 -1.73
N PRO A 69 0.45 -18.92 -2.97
CA PRO A 69 1.09 -20.21 -3.26
C PRO A 69 2.55 -20.30 -2.76
N GLU A 70 3.29 -19.18 -2.80
CA GLU A 70 4.64 -19.10 -2.26
C GLU A 70 4.66 -19.28 -0.74
N GLU A 71 3.68 -18.69 -0.03
CA GLU A 71 3.56 -18.78 1.43
C GLU A 71 3.16 -20.19 1.87
N GLU A 72 2.22 -20.81 1.17
CA GLU A 72 1.85 -22.21 1.39
C GLU A 72 3.05 -23.13 1.18
N TYR A 73 3.79 -22.94 0.08
CA TYR A 73 4.98 -23.72 -0.22
C TYR A 73 6.05 -23.61 0.88
N LEU A 74 6.33 -22.39 1.35
CA LEU A 74 7.30 -22.15 2.41
C LEU A 74 6.88 -22.78 3.74
N GLU A 75 5.59 -22.71 4.08
CA GLU A 75 5.07 -23.26 5.32
C GLU A 75 5.04 -24.79 5.30
N GLU A 76 4.56 -25.40 4.23
CA GLU A 76 4.46 -26.87 4.13
C GLU A 76 5.84 -27.53 4.04
N LYS A 77 6.71 -27.00 3.17
CA LYS A 77 7.99 -27.64 2.86
C LYS A 77 9.09 -27.28 3.84
N TYR A 78 9.09 -26.04 4.34
CA TYR A 78 10.17 -25.52 5.19
C TYR A 78 9.72 -25.11 6.59
N ARG A 79 8.42 -25.16 6.90
CA ARG A 79 7.85 -24.67 8.16
C ARG A 79 8.17 -23.21 8.43
N ILE A 80 8.30 -22.42 7.36
CA ILE A 80 8.53 -20.98 7.42
C ILE A 80 7.18 -20.29 7.32
N LYS A 81 6.81 -19.54 8.34
CA LYS A 81 5.54 -18.82 8.38
C LYS A 81 5.69 -17.40 7.83
N THR A 82 4.66 -16.94 7.14
CA THR A 82 4.51 -15.50 6.88
C THR A 82 3.73 -14.88 8.03
N ASP A 83 4.31 -13.89 8.70
CA ASP A 83 3.81 -13.30 9.94
C ASP A 83 3.39 -11.84 9.71
N PRO A 84 2.08 -11.54 9.64
CA PRO A 84 1.60 -10.17 9.47
C PRO A 84 1.83 -9.34 10.73
N VAL A 85 2.81 -8.44 10.68
CA VAL A 85 3.15 -7.55 11.81
C VAL A 85 2.39 -6.23 11.80
N ALA A 86 1.83 -5.84 10.63
CA ALA A 86 1.02 -4.64 10.49
C ALA A 86 0.08 -4.71 9.28
N GLY A 87 -1.03 -3.96 9.35
CA GLY A 87 -1.97 -3.76 8.25
C GLY A 87 -1.60 -2.54 7.39
N CYS A 88 -2.57 -1.63 7.17
CA CYS A 88 -2.40 -0.43 6.33
C CYS A 88 -1.59 0.70 7.00
N ILE A 89 -1.47 0.70 8.33
CA ILE A 89 -0.74 1.72 9.08
C ILE A 89 0.58 1.10 9.51
N VAL A 90 1.68 1.64 8.98
CA VAL A 90 3.05 1.24 9.30
C VAL A 90 3.83 2.48 9.71
N ASP A 91 4.64 2.37 10.77
CA ASP A 91 5.56 3.40 11.22
C ASP A 91 7.02 3.01 10.95
N THR A 92 7.95 3.93 11.25
CA THR A 92 9.39 3.73 11.04
C THR A 92 9.96 2.57 11.88
N ALA A 93 9.35 2.28 13.03
CA ALA A 93 9.77 1.16 13.87
C ALA A 93 9.37 -0.18 13.24
N ILE A 94 8.15 -0.32 12.74
CA ILE A 94 7.68 -1.52 12.03
C ILE A 94 8.52 -1.75 10.78
N LEU A 95 8.74 -0.70 9.97
CA LEU A 95 9.55 -0.80 8.76
C LEU A 95 10.99 -1.21 9.07
N GLY A 96 11.63 -0.54 10.03
CA GLY A 96 13.00 -0.85 10.43
C GLY A 96 13.13 -2.27 10.98
N HIS A 97 12.23 -2.68 11.86
CA HIS A 97 12.22 -4.03 12.43
C HIS A 97 12.09 -5.10 11.34
N ALA A 98 11.05 -5.00 10.50
CA ALA A 98 10.80 -5.96 9.44
C ALA A 98 11.95 -6.02 8.42
N GLU A 99 12.60 -4.90 8.10
CA GLU A 99 13.79 -4.89 7.26
C GLU A 99 14.94 -5.70 7.89
N GLY A 100 15.30 -5.36 9.13
CA GLY A 100 16.39 -6.00 9.86
C GLY A 100 16.15 -7.51 10.04
N TYR A 101 14.95 -7.84 10.51
CA TYR A 101 14.51 -9.21 10.76
C TYR A 101 14.55 -10.05 9.49
N ASN A 102 13.86 -9.62 8.42
CA ASN A 102 13.75 -10.39 7.20
C ASN A 102 15.10 -10.56 6.50
N LYS A 103 15.92 -9.49 6.43
CA LYS A 103 17.24 -9.55 5.81
C LYS A 103 18.16 -10.53 6.54
N ARG A 104 18.12 -10.54 7.88
CA ARG A 104 18.93 -11.47 8.68
C ARG A 104 18.41 -12.90 8.56
N MET A 105 17.11 -13.12 8.73
CA MET A 105 16.49 -14.44 8.66
C MET A 105 16.72 -15.11 7.29
N LYS A 106 16.55 -14.37 6.18
CA LYS A 106 16.82 -14.89 4.82
C LYS A 106 18.26 -15.38 4.66
N LYS A 107 19.25 -14.64 5.16
CA LYS A 107 20.66 -15.08 5.13
C LYS A 107 20.89 -16.34 5.97
N LEU A 108 20.28 -16.42 7.15
CA LEU A 108 20.40 -17.60 8.02
C LEU A 108 19.77 -18.84 7.38
N LEU A 109 18.60 -18.70 6.76
CA LEU A 109 17.90 -19.77 6.06
C LEU A 109 18.66 -20.21 4.79
N LEU A 110 19.22 -19.27 4.02
CA LEU A 110 20.10 -19.59 2.89
C LEU A 110 21.27 -20.47 3.34
N LYS A 111 21.92 -20.11 4.46
CA LYS A 111 23.00 -20.91 5.04
C LYS A 111 22.52 -22.28 5.53
N LYS A 112 21.34 -22.34 6.16
CA LYS A 112 20.75 -23.58 6.69
C LYS A 112 20.42 -24.60 5.60
N TYR A 113 19.82 -24.14 4.50
CA TYR A 113 19.31 -25.01 3.43
C TYR A 113 20.26 -25.13 2.24
N GLY A 114 21.31 -24.30 2.17
CA GLY A 114 22.29 -24.31 1.09
C GLY A 114 21.75 -23.79 -0.26
N LYS A 115 20.55 -23.20 -0.27
CA LYS A 115 19.89 -22.68 -1.48
C LYS A 115 18.88 -21.58 -1.14
N ASP A 116 18.54 -20.76 -2.13
CA ASP A 116 17.52 -19.73 -1.99
C ASP A 116 16.11 -20.35 -2.10
N ILE A 117 15.57 -20.72 -0.95
CA ILE A 117 14.23 -21.31 -0.84
C ILE A 117 13.11 -20.31 -1.17
N PHE A 118 13.37 -19.00 -1.15
CA PHE A 118 12.37 -17.98 -1.48
C PHE A 118 12.21 -17.86 -3.00
N GLU A 119 13.31 -17.91 -3.75
CA GLU A 119 13.25 -18.00 -5.22
C GLU A 119 12.72 -19.37 -5.69
N GLU A 120 13.02 -20.45 -4.96
CA GLU A 120 12.38 -21.77 -5.19
C GLU A 120 10.86 -21.70 -4.99
N ALA A 121 10.40 -21.11 -3.87
CA ALA A 121 8.98 -20.93 -3.58
C ALA A 121 8.27 -20.08 -4.62
N LYS A 122 8.89 -18.98 -5.05
CA LYS A 122 8.38 -18.11 -6.12
C LYS A 122 8.26 -18.86 -7.45
N THR A 123 9.24 -19.69 -7.79
CA THR A 123 9.20 -20.51 -9.00
C THR A 123 8.09 -21.56 -8.91
N ALA A 124 7.95 -22.23 -7.77
CA ALA A 124 6.89 -23.20 -7.52
C ALA A 124 5.50 -22.53 -7.57
N GLY A 125 5.33 -21.38 -6.91
CA GLY A 125 4.12 -20.57 -6.93
C GLY A 125 3.75 -20.13 -8.35
N ALA A 126 4.73 -19.70 -9.16
CA ALA A 126 4.52 -19.35 -10.56
C ALA A 126 4.09 -20.54 -11.43
N VAL A 127 4.54 -21.75 -11.11
CA VAL A 127 4.09 -22.98 -11.79
C VAL A 127 2.66 -23.31 -11.37
N VAL A 128 2.34 -23.24 -10.08
CA VAL A 128 0.97 -23.47 -9.57
C VAL A 128 0.01 -22.43 -10.14
N SER A 129 0.37 -21.14 -10.17
CA SER A 129 -0.45 -20.07 -10.74
C SER A 129 -0.63 -20.16 -12.26
N LYS A 130 0.30 -20.83 -12.96
CA LYS A 130 0.16 -21.15 -14.39
C LYS A 130 -0.64 -22.44 -14.63
N ALA A 131 -0.54 -23.41 -13.72
CA ALA A 131 -1.23 -24.70 -13.80
C ALA A 131 -2.69 -24.62 -13.33
N THR A 132 -2.99 -23.72 -12.40
CA THR A 132 -4.36 -23.24 -12.16
C THR A 132 -4.60 -22.07 -13.11
N GLU A 133 -5.09 -22.35 -14.32
CA GLU A 133 -5.69 -21.30 -15.14
C GLU A 133 -6.76 -20.61 -14.29
N ARG A 134 -6.44 -19.42 -13.78
CA ARG A 134 -7.38 -18.60 -13.02
C ARG A 134 -8.61 -18.44 -13.91
N LYS A 135 -9.78 -18.85 -13.40
CA LYS A 135 -11.02 -18.78 -14.19
C LYS A 135 -11.25 -17.33 -14.64
N PRO A 136 -11.76 -17.11 -15.86
CA PRO A 136 -12.16 -15.79 -16.31
C PRO A 136 -13.02 -15.06 -15.27
N GLU A 137 -12.70 -13.81 -14.99
CA GLU A 137 -13.42 -12.99 -14.03
C GLU A 137 -14.37 -12.04 -14.77
N ASN A 138 -15.57 -11.82 -14.22
CA ASN A 138 -16.50 -10.80 -14.70
C ASN A 138 -16.52 -9.66 -13.69
N LEU A 139 -15.91 -8.55 -14.06
CA LEU A 139 -15.68 -7.42 -13.18
C LEU A 139 -16.61 -6.26 -13.54
N THR A 140 -17.04 -5.50 -12.54
CA THR A 140 -17.70 -4.21 -12.72
C THR A 140 -16.77 -3.10 -12.26
N MET A 141 -16.52 -2.15 -13.14
CA MET A 141 -15.72 -0.96 -12.89
C MET A 141 -16.63 0.25 -12.83
N THR A 142 -16.54 1.01 -11.75
CA THR A 142 -17.25 2.26 -11.55
C THR A 142 -16.26 3.39 -11.32
N LEU A 143 -16.68 4.62 -11.57
CA LEU A 143 -16.00 5.80 -11.07
C LEU A 143 -16.59 6.14 -9.70
N ALA A 144 -15.79 6.11 -8.64
CA ALA A 144 -16.29 6.42 -7.31
C ALA A 144 -16.14 7.90 -6.96
N TRP A 145 -15.00 8.51 -7.29
CA TRP A 145 -14.72 9.90 -6.91
C TRP A 145 -13.59 10.52 -7.76
N ILE A 146 -13.61 11.85 -7.85
CA ILE A 146 -12.56 12.67 -8.43
C ILE A 146 -11.96 13.47 -7.28
N ALA A 147 -10.71 13.20 -6.93
CA ALA A 147 -10.00 13.96 -5.91
C ALA A 147 -9.34 15.19 -6.53
N ASP A 148 -9.47 16.33 -5.87
CA ASP A 148 -8.57 17.46 -6.09
C ASP A 148 -7.18 17.04 -5.59
N SER A 149 -6.18 16.99 -6.48
CA SER A 149 -4.81 16.78 -6.02
C SER A 149 -4.24 18.09 -5.48
N GLU A 150 -3.21 18.00 -4.63
CA GLU A 150 -2.44 19.16 -4.15
C GLU A 150 -1.80 19.98 -5.28
N LYS A 151 -1.70 19.41 -6.49
CA LYS A 151 -1.29 20.12 -7.70
C LYS A 151 -2.52 20.71 -8.41
N PRO A 152 -2.54 22.01 -8.69
CA PRO A 152 -3.71 22.72 -9.21
C PRO A 152 -4.25 22.20 -10.56
N ASP A 153 -3.45 21.40 -11.28
CA ASP A 153 -3.78 20.91 -12.63
C ASP A 153 -3.91 19.38 -12.70
N ALA A 154 -3.79 18.65 -11.58
CA ALA A 154 -3.92 17.20 -11.56
C ALA A 154 -5.18 16.77 -10.81
N LYS A 155 -6.12 16.17 -11.52
CA LYS A 155 -7.26 15.45 -10.94
C LYS A 155 -6.83 14.01 -10.66
N GLU A 156 -7.09 13.50 -9.46
CA GLU A 156 -6.95 12.06 -9.21
C GLU A 156 -8.28 11.37 -9.45
N TYR A 157 -8.26 10.28 -10.21
CA TYR A 157 -9.47 9.56 -10.59
C TYR A 157 -9.50 8.22 -9.89
N VAL A 158 -10.54 7.98 -9.09
CA VAL A 158 -10.65 6.77 -8.29
C VAL A 158 -11.59 5.79 -8.99
N PHE A 159 -11.01 4.86 -9.75
CA PHE A 159 -11.72 3.73 -10.36
C PHE A 159 -11.91 2.63 -9.35
N VAL A 160 -13.14 2.15 -9.17
CA VAL A 160 -13.46 1.08 -8.22
C VAL A 160 -13.88 -0.17 -8.96
N ILE A 161 -13.21 -1.28 -8.70
CA ILE A 161 -13.53 -2.62 -9.22
C ILE A 161 -14.33 -3.39 -8.18
N ASN A 162 -15.50 -3.88 -8.58
CA ASN A 162 -16.46 -4.65 -7.78
C ASN A 162 -16.84 -3.98 -6.43
N GLY A 163 -16.70 -2.66 -6.32
CA GLY A 163 -16.92 -1.93 -5.07
C GLY A 163 -15.81 -2.08 -4.02
N LEU A 164 -14.70 -2.77 -4.32
CA LEU A 164 -13.72 -3.19 -3.32
C LEU A 164 -12.31 -2.64 -3.54
N VAL A 165 -11.87 -2.52 -4.80
CA VAL A 165 -10.48 -2.15 -5.12
C VAL A 165 -10.45 -0.84 -5.87
N ALA A 166 -9.74 0.15 -5.32
CA ALA A 166 -9.65 1.49 -5.86
C ALA A 166 -8.29 1.75 -6.53
N TYR A 167 -8.31 2.27 -7.76
CA TYR A 167 -7.12 2.72 -8.50
C TYR A 167 -7.18 4.23 -8.71
N LYS A 168 -6.16 4.95 -8.25
CA LYS A 168 -6.07 6.42 -8.36
C LYS A 168 -5.59 6.93 -9.73
N THR A 169 -5.04 6.05 -10.56
CA THR A 169 -4.46 6.40 -11.86
C THR A 169 -4.85 5.37 -12.93
N LEU A 170 -4.92 5.82 -14.18
CA LEU A 170 -5.14 4.94 -15.33
C LEU A 170 -4.05 3.87 -15.44
N ASP A 171 -2.79 4.23 -15.21
CA ASP A 171 -1.70 3.27 -15.29
C ASP A 171 -1.82 2.18 -14.21
N GLY A 172 -2.30 2.54 -13.02
CA GLY A 172 -2.65 1.57 -11.98
C GLY A 172 -3.72 0.59 -12.44
N LEU A 173 -4.82 1.12 -13.00
CA LEU A 173 -5.91 0.32 -13.54
C LEU A 173 -5.46 -0.60 -14.68
N LYS A 174 -4.69 -0.06 -15.65
CA LYS A 174 -4.13 -0.82 -16.78
C LYS A 174 -3.26 -1.98 -16.31
N ARG A 175 -2.36 -1.72 -15.33
CA ARG A 175 -1.53 -2.79 -14.74
C ARG A 175 -2.35 -3.91 -14.11
N TYR A 176 -3.44 -3.56 -13.44
CA TYR A 176 -4.36 -4.56 -12.89
C TYR A 176 -5.06 -5.37 -14.00
N ILE A 177 -5.64 -4.70 -14.99
CA ILE A 177 -6.33 -5.34 -16.12
C ILE A 177 -5.40 -6.30 -16.85
N LYS A 178 -4.15 -5.90 -17.12
CA LYS A 178 -3.12 -6.76 -17.73
C LYS A 178 -2.90 -8.07 -16.98
N GLY A 179 -3.12 -8.09 -15.67
CA GLY A 179 -2.97 -9.28 -14.83
C GLY A 179 -4.18 -10.22 -14.82
N LEU A 180 -5.29 -9.85 -15.48
CA LEU A 180 -6.50 -10.67 -15.50
C LEU A 180 -6.35 -11.90 -16.41
N PRO A 181 -7.04 -13.00 -16.09
CA PRO A 181 -7.03 -14.19 -16.94
C PRO A 181 -7.65 -13.90 -18.31
N LYS A 182 -7.12 -14.53 -19.37
CA LYS A 182 -7.68 -14.44 -20.72
C LYS A 182 -9.14 -14.90 -20.72
N GLY A 183 -10.00 -14.17 -21.42
CA GLY A 183 -11.45 -14.41 -21.44
C GLY A 183 -12.22 -13.69 -20.35
N SER A 184 -11.55 -12.99 -19.44
CA SER A 184 -12.21 -12.11 -18.45
C SER A 184 -12.96 -10.97 -19.14
N SER A 185 -13.94 -10.41 -18.43
CA SER A 185 -14.64 -9.21 -18.88
C SER A 185 -14.61 -8.11 -17.83
N VAL A 186 -14.54 -6.86 -18.29
CA VAL A 186 -14.63 -5.65 -17.46
C VAL A 186 -15.83 -4.86 -17.96
N THR A 187 -16.82 -4.68 -17.11
CA THR A 187 -18.00 -3.87 -17.38
C THR A 187 -17.76 -2.46 -16.86
N TRP A 188 -17.74 -1.47 -17.73
CA TRP A 188 -17.72 -0.07 -17.35
C TRP A 188 -19.15 0.42 -17.09
N ALA A 189 -19.42 0.76 -15.82
CA ALA A 189 -20.71 1.22 -15.33
C ALA A 189 -20.52 2.56 -14.58
N PRO A 190 -20.41 3.70 -15.29
CA PRO A 190 -20.05 4.99 -14.68
C PRO A 190 -21.15 5.61 -13.80
N GLY A 191 -22.35 5.03 -13.74
CA GLY A 191 -23.50 5.61 -13.03
C GLY A 191 -24.28 6.64 -13.84
N CYS A 192 -25.30 7.24 -13.22
CA CYS A 192 -26.31 8.08 -13.87
C CYS A 192 -25.92 9.56 -14.04
N ASP A 193 -24.86 10.05 -13.38
CA ASP A 193 -24.51 11.48 -13.41
C ASP A 193 -23.10 11.69 -13.97
N ARG A 194 -23.02 12.29 -15.16
CA ARG A 194 -21.78 12.90 -15.67
C ARG A 194 -21.74 14.36 -15.25
N ILE A 195 -21.33 14.65 -14.01
CA ILE A 195 -21.09 16.03 -13.57
C ILE A 195 -19.59 16.30 -13.49
N GLY A 196 -19.10 17.09 -14.46
CA GLY A 196 -17.72 17.57 -14.54
C GLY A 196 -16.84 16.78 -15.51
N ASN A 197 -16.40 17.42 -16.60
CA ASN A 197 -15.27 16.96 -17.43
C ASN A 197 -14.06 16.73 -16.50
N GLU A 198 -13.47 15.57 -16.27
CA GLU A 198 -13.51 14.20 -16.80
C GLU A 198 -13.27 13.26 -15.59
N PRO A 199 -13.42 11.92 -15.70
CA PRO A 199 -12.24 11.01 -15.79
C PRO A 199 -12.28 10.18 -17.05
N LEU A 200 -11.30 9.27 -17.24
CA LEU A 200 -11.20 8.35 -18.39
C LEU A 200 -12.53 8.10 -19.09
N LEU A 201 -12.49 8.13 -20.43
CA LEU A 201 -13.66 8.04 -21.32
C LEU A 201 -14.37 9.39 -21.50
N SER A 202 -13.63 10.48 -21.38
CA SER A 202 -14.08 11.82 -21.72
C SER A 202 -14.26 12.03 -23.23
N SER A 203 -13.69 11.15 -24.04
CA SER A 203 -13.91 11.08 -25.47
C SER A 203 -14.14 9.65 -25.97
N GLU A 204 -14.86 9.50 -27.08
CA GLU A 204 -14.99 8.21 -27.78
C GLU A 204 -13.63 7.63 -28.20
N LYS A 205 -12.64 8.49 -28.43
CA LYS A 205 -11.30 8.07 -28.81
C LYS A 205 -10.62 7.33 -27.67
N ASP A 206 -10.68 7.87 -26.46
CA ASP A 206 -10.08 7.23 -25.27
C ASP A 206 -10.77 5.91 -24.93
N MET A 207 -12.09 5.82 -25.16
CA MET A 207 -12.85 4.57 -25.07
C MET A 207 -12.32 3.50 -26.00
N ARG A 208 -12.10 3.84 -27.27
CA ARG A 208 -11.59 2.89 -28.26
C ARG A 208 -10.14 2.48 -27.98
N GLU A 209 -9.32 3.41 -27.49
CA GLU A 209 -7.94 3.08 -27.11
C GLU A 209 -7.89 2.14 -25.90
N PHE A 210 -8.76 2.37 -24.91
CA PHE A 210 -8.86 1.51 -23.73
C PHE A 210 -9.47 0.14 -24.05
N GLU A 211 -10.46 0.09 -24.93
CA GLU A 211 -11.02 -1.16 -25.46
C GLU A 211 -9.93 -2.00 -26.14
N LYS A 212 -9.19 -1.41 -27.09
CA LYS A 212 -8.06 -2.09 -27.76
C LYS A 212 -7.00 -2.56 -26.77
N TYR A 213 -6.73 -1.78 -25.72
CA TYR A 213 -5.84 -2.19 -24.66
C TYR A 213 -6.34 -3.46 -23.97
N CYS A 214 -7.61 -3.53 -23.59
CA CYS A 214 -8.21 -4.72 -22.98
C CYS A 214 -8.17 -5.93 -23.95
N GLU A 215 -8.53 -5.72 -25.21
CA GLU A 215 -8.52 -6.75 -26.25
C GLU A 215 -7.13 -7.35 -26.47
N SER A 216 -6.07 -6.53 -26.38
CA SER A 216 -4.68 -6.99 -26.53
C SER A 216 -4.27 -8.01 -25.46
N TYR A 217 -4.96 -8.05 -24.33
CA TYR A 217 -4.79 -9.05 -23.27
C TYR A 217 -5.90 -10.12 -23.26
N GLY A 218 -6.76 -10.13 -24.28
CA GLY A 218 -7.89 -11.05 -24.40
C GLY A 218 -8.98 -10.81 -23.35
N ILE A 219 -9.17 -9.56 -22.96
CA ILE A 219 -10.17 -9.12 -21.98
C ILE A 219 -11.26 -8.35 -22.73
N LYS A 220 -12.52 -8.72 -22.48
CA LYS A 220 -13.67 -8.06 -23.10
C LYS A 220 -14.07 -6.82 -22.28
N LEU A 221 -14.00 -5.64 -22.88
CA LEU A 221 -14.61 -4.45 -22.29
C LEU A 221 -16.11 -4.42 -22.66
N ILE A 222 -16.97 -4.21 -21.66
CA ILE A 222 -18.41 -4.04 -21.85
C ILE A 222 -18.75 -2.63 -21.38
N ILE A 223 -19.28 -1.79 -22.27
CA ILE A 223 -19.59 -0.41 -21.95
C ILE A 223 -21.10 -0.33 -21.71
N ILE A 224 -21.51 0.06 -20.49
CA ILE A 224 -22.91 0.41 -20.23
C ILE A 224 -23.08 1.89 -20.62
N PRO A 225 -23.93 2.20 -21.61
CA PRO A 225 -24.22 3.58 -21.97
C PRO A 225 -24.76 4.34 -20.76
N SER A 226 -24.21 5.51 -20.47
CA SER A 226 -24.87 6.49 -19.59
C SER A 226 -26.02 7.10 -20.39
N GLY A 227 -27.23 7.12 -19.82
CA GLY A 227 -28.35 7.90 -20.35
C GLY A 227 -28.19 9.39 -20.04
#